data_AF-E9KJM0-F1
#
_entry.id   AF-E9KJM0-F1
#
_cell.length_a   1.000
_cell.length_b   1.000
_cell.length_c   1.000
_cell.angle_alpha   90.00
_cell.angle_beta   90.00
_cell.angle_gamma   90.00
#
_symmetry.space_group_name_H-M   'P 1'
#
loop_
_entity.id
_entity.type
_entity.pdbx_description
1 polymer ?
#
loop_
_entity_poly.entity_id
_entity_poly.type
_entity_poly.pdbx_seq_one_letter_code
_entity_poly.pdbx_strand_id
1 'polypeptide(L)'
;RRQYRQLLFTAGKESAEHISGVILFHETLYQKADDGTPFVKLLKDNNIIPGIKVDKGVVPLGGTDGECTTQGLDGLAERCAQYHKDGCGFAKWRCVLKIQSHTPSLTSMIDNANVLARYASICQQNGLVPIVEPEILPDGAHDLETTQRVTEQVLAFV
;
A
#
# COMPACT_ATOMS: atom_id res chain seq x y z
N ARG A 1 -10.11 -12.82 -12.25
CA ARG A 1 -9.29 -12.26 -11.14
C ARG A 1 -8.87 -13.32 -10.12
N ARG A 2 -9.82 -14.01 -9.46
CA ARG A 2 -9.52 -15.07 -8.46
C ARG A 2 -8.52 -16.13 -8.92
N GLN A 3 -8.75 -16.78 -10.08
CA GLN A 3 -7.85 -17.82 -10.64
C GLN A 3 -6.40 -17.34 -10.81
N TYR A 4 -6.20 -16.10 -11.26
CA TYR A 4 -4.86 -15.53 -11.39
C TYR A 4 -4.15 -15.38 -10.03
N ARG A 5 -4.89 -15.01 -8.96
CA ARG A 5 -4.31 -14.92 -7.61
C ARG A 5 -4.02 -16.32 -7.05
N GLN A 6 -4.90 -17.29 -7.29
CA GLN A 6 -4.63 -18.68 -6.93
C GLN A 6 -3.35 -19.17 -7.61
N LEU A 7 -3.19 -18.94 -8.92
CA LEU A 7 -1.98 -19.32 -9.66
C LEU A 7 -0.71 -18.82 -8.98
N LEU A 8 -0.68 -17.56 -8.52
CA LEU A 8 0.46 -16.99 -7.81
C LEU A 8 0.68 -17.63 -6.44
N PHE A 9 -0.39 -17.84 -5.66
CA PHE A 9 -0.27 -18.35 -4.29
C PHE A 9 0.03 -19.86 -4.25
N THR A 10 -0.24 -20.58 -5.34
CA THR A 10 0.05 -22.02 -5.47
C THR A 10 1.27 -22.32 -6.34
N ALA A 11 2.18 -21.37 -6.51
CA ALA A 11 3.37 -21.52 -7.37
C ALA A 11 4.40 -22.57 -6.87
N GLY A 12 4.15 -23.21 -5.72
CA GLY A 12 5.01 -24.25 -5.14
C GLY A 12 5.81 -23.76 -3.93
N LYS A 13 6.36 -24.70 -3.15
CA LYS A 13 7.05 -24.40 -1.89
C LYS A 13 8.33 -23.60 -2.09
N GLU A 14 9.06 -23.85 -3.18
CA GLU A 14 10.28 -23.11 -3.53
C GLU A 14 10.01 -21.61 -3.64
N SER A 15 8.86 -21.22 -4.23
CA SER A 15 8.48 -19.81 -4.30
C SER A 15 8.20 -19.21 -2.92
N ALA A 16 7.66 -19.98 -1.98
CA ALA A 16 7.31 -19.48 -0.65
C ALA A 16 8.54 -19.11 0.18
N GLU A 17 9.69 -19.76 -0.05
CA GLU A 17 10.95 -19.46 0.64
C GLU A 17 11.47 -18.04 0.36
N HIS A 18 11.00 -17.41 -0.72
CA HIS A 18 11.41 -16.08 -1.15
C HIS A 18 10.37 -14.99 -0.89
N ILE A 19 9.22 -15.33 -0.29
CA ILE A 19 8.11 -14.40 -0.11
C ILE A 19 7.74 -14.32 1.37
N SER A 20 8.13 -13.23 2.03
CA SER A 20 7.80 -13.00 3.44
C SER A 20 6.34 -12.56 3.65
N GLY A 21 5.75 -11.88 2.67
CA GLY A 21 4.38 -11.40 2.76
C GLY A 21 3.77 -11.06 1.41
N VAL A 22 2.45 -11.04 1.35
CA VAL A 22 1.67 -10.73 0.15
C VAL A 22 0.63 -9.67 0.46
N ILE A 23 0.66 -8.56 -0.28
CA ILE A 23 -0.34 -7.50 -0.17
C ILE A 23 -1.57 -7.88 -1.00
N LEU A 24 -2.72 -7.99 -0.33
CA LEU A 24 -4.00 -8.34 -0.93
C LEU A 24 -4.87 -7.10 -1.13
N PHE A 25 -5.77 -7.18 -2.11
CA PHE A 25 -6.93 -6.30 -2.19
C PHE A 25 -8.09 -6.91 -1.41
N HIS A 26 -9.03 -6.08 -0.94
CA HIS A 26 -10.19 -6.52 -0.14
C HIS A 26 -10.93 -7.71 -0.76
N GLU A 27 -11.22 -7.67 -2.06
CA GLU A 27 -11.86 -8.79 -2.77
C GLU A 27 -11.06 -10.11 -2.63
N THR A 28 -9.74 -10.05 -2.76
CA THR A 28 -8.86 -11.24 -2.70
C THR A 28 -8.77 -11.80 -1.29
N LEU A 29 -8.82 -10.95 -0.26
CA LEU A 29 -8.73 -11.38 1.14
C LEU A 29 -9.81 -12.43 1.49
N TYR A 30 -11.02 -12.25 0.95
CA TYR A 30 -12.17 -13.13 1.20
C TYR A 30 -12.42 -14.17 0.10
N GLN A 31 -11.49 -14.30 -0.85
CA GLN A 31 -11.56 -15.34 -1.88
C GLN A 31 -11.03 -16.69 -1.39
N LYS A 32 -11.44 -17.74 -2.10
CA LYS A 32 -11.04 -19.12 -1.87
C LYS A 32 -10.39 -19.71 -3.12
N ALA A 33 -9.51 -20.67 -2.93
CA ALA A 33 -8.98 -21.52 -3.99
C ALA A 33 -10.05 -22.51 -4.49
N ASP A 34 -9.74 -23.22 -5.59
CA ASP A 34 -10.66 -24.19 -6.21
C ASP A 34 -11.07 -25.33 -5.26
N ASP A 35 -10.21 -25.68 -4.31
CA ASP A 35 -10.45 -26.68 -3.26
C ASP A 35 -11.28 -26.15 -2.08
N GLY A 36 -11.68 -24.87 -2.12
CA GLY A 36 -12.43 -24.19 -1.05
C GLY A 36 -11.56 -23.59 0.06
N THR A 37 -10.23 -23.75 0.01
CA THR A 37 -9.31 -23.18 1.00
C THR A 37 -9.27 -21.65 0.89
N PRO A 38 -9.49 -20.88 1.98
CA PRO A 38 -9.33 -19.42 1.94
C PRO A 38 -7.89 -19.01 1.59
N PHE A 39 -7.72 -17.97 0.77
CA PHE A 39 -6.36 -17.54 0.39
C PHE A 39 -5.50 -17.11 1.57
N VAL A 40 -6.08 -16.50 2.61
CA VAL A 40 -5.37 -16.20 3.87
C VAL A 40 -4.77 -17.45 4.49
N LYS A 41 -5.53 -18.56 4.52
CA LYS A 41 -5.06 -19.84 5.06
C LYS A 41 -3.94 -20.39 4.18
N LEU A 42 -4.11 -20.37 2.86
CA LEU A 42 -3.12 -20.85 1.91
C LEU A 42 -1.77 -20.12 2.06
N LEU A 43 -1.79 -18.80 2.22
CA LEU A 43 -0.57 -18.01 2.47
C LEU A 43 0.07 -18.39 3.82
N LYS A 44 -0.73 -18.47 4.90
CA LYS A 44 -0.22 -18.82 6.23
C LYS A 44 0.35 -20.23 6.31
N ASP A 45 -0.26 -21.19 5.64
CA ASP A 45 0.24 -22.58 5.55
C ASP A 45 1.62 -22.64 4.87
N ASN A 46 1.99 -21.62 4.10
CA ASN A 46 3.30 -21.45 3.48
C ASN A 46 4.20 -20.45 4.21
N ASN A 47 3.88 -20.08 5.47
CA ASN A 47 4.60 -19.07 6.27
C ASN A 47 4.67 -17.67 5.63
N ILE A 48 3.73 -17.34 4.75
CA ILE A 48 3.63 -16.03 4.11
C ILE A 48 2.64 -15.17 4.91
N ILE A 49 3.07 -13.99 5.33
CA ILE A 49 2.21 -13.06 6.08
C ILE A 49 1.21 -12.41 5.11
N PRO A 50 -0.11 -12.51 5.34
CA PRO A 50 -1.08 -11.76 4.55
C PRO A 50 -1.06 -10.27 4.95
N GLY A 51 -1.02 -9.39 3.96
CA GLY A 51 -1.18 -7.95 4.13
C GLY A 51 -2.38 -7.41 3.36
N ILE A 52 -2.84 -6.21 3.69
CA ILE A 52 -4.03 -5.62 3.05
C ILE A 52 -3.80 -4.18 2.58
N LYS A 53 -4.18 -3.88 1.33
CA LYS A 53 -4.25 -2.50 0.82
C LYS A 53 -5.49 -1.82 1.38
N VAL A 54 -5.31 -0.71 2.10
CA VAL A 54 -6.42 -0.05 2.83
C VAL A 54 -6.79 1.34 2.32
N ASP A 55 -5.93 1.97 1.52
CA ASP A 55 -6.27 3.20 0.82
C ASP A 55 -7.38 2.97 -0.22
N LYS A 56 -8.15 4.03 -0.51
CA LYS A 56 -9.25 4.05 -1.49
C LYS A 56 -8.86 4.82 -2.76
N GLY A 57 -7.57 4.84 -3.08
CA GLY A 57 -7.02 5.50 -4.26
C GLY A 57 -6.72 6.99 -4.07
N VAL A 58 -6.15 7.56 -5.12
CA VAL A 58 -5.75 8.97 -5.17
C VAL A 58 -6.94 9.87 -5.53
N VAL A 59 -6.91 11.10 -5.04
CA VAL A 59 -7.87 12.17 -5.36
C VAL A 59 -7.10 13.46 -5.71
N PRO A 60 -7.61 14.28 -6.65
CA PRO A 60 -6.96 15.54 -7.00
C PRO A 60 -6.77 16.45 -5.78
N LEU A 61 -5.59 17.06 -5.68
CA LEU A 61 -5.32 18.06 -4.65
C LEU A 61 -5.65 19.44 -5.23
N GLY A 62 -6.74 20.06 -4.77
CA GLY A 62 -7.21 21.33 -5.33
C GLY A 62 -6.18 22.46 -5.17
N GLY A 63 -5.98 23.24 -6.23
CA GLY A 63 -5.04 24.37 -6.24
C GLY A 63 -3.58 24.01 -6.53
N THR A 64 -3.29 22.77 -6.93
CA THR A 64 -1.97 22.33 -7.39
C THR A 64 -1.95 21.99 -8.89
N ASP A 65 -0.76 21.77 -9.44
CA ASP A 65 -0.56 21.43 -10.85
C ASP A 65 -0.71 19.92 -11.08
N GLY A 66 -1.97 19.43 -11.12
CA GLY A 66 -2.27 18.03 -11.44
C GLY A 66 -1.74 17.01 -10.42
N GLU A 67 -1.48 17.45 -9.19
CA GLU A 67 -1.05 16.60 -8.08
C GLU A 67 -2.25 15.97 -7.36
N CYS A 68 -1.97 14.98 -6.52
CA CYS A 68 -2.99 14.25 -5.79
C CYS A 68 -2.58 13.99 -4.35
N THR A 69 -3.59 13.74 -3.52
CA THR A 69 -3.45 13.06 -2.22
C THR A 69 -4.16 11.73 -2.28
N THR A 70 -4.18 10.99 -1.17
CA THR A 70 -4.80 9.67 -1.10
C THR A 70 -5.90 9.64 -0.05
N GLN A 71 -7.04 9.04 -0.37
CA GLN A 71 -8.18 8.94 0.53
C GLN A 71 -8.31 7.53 1.14
N GLY A 72 -9.10 7.41 2.21
CA GLY A 72 -9.43 6.11 2.81
C GLY A 72 -9.37 6.03 4.33
N LEU A 73 -9.14 7.15 5.03
CA LEU A 73 -9.06 7.21 6.50
C LEU A 73 -10.41 7.00 7.19
N ASP A 74 -11.51 7.35 6.52
CA ASP A 74 -12.85 7.21 7.09
C ASP A 74 -13.19 5.73 7.34
N GLY A 75 -13.49 5.42 8.61
CA GLY A 75 -13.74 4.05 9.08
C GLY A 75 -12.51 3.13 9.03
N LEU A 76 -11.30 3.69 8.94
CA LEU A 76 -10.08 2.90 8.79
C LEU A 76 -9.78 2.08 10.05
N ALA A 77 -10.04 2.59 11.24
CA ALA A 77 -9.78 1.87 12.50
C ALA A 77 -10.59 0.57 12.57
N GLU A 78 -11.91 0.65 12.29
CA GLU A 78 -12.82 -0.48 12.27
C GLU A 78 -12.40 -1.51 11.20
N ARG A 79 -12.00 -1.02 10.02
CA ARG A 79 -11.49 -1.87 8.94
C ARG A 79 -10.19 -2.56 9.33
N CYS A 80 -9.22 -1.85 9.93
CA CYS A 80 -7.97 -2.42 10.39
C CYS A 80 -8.19 -3.49 11.47
N ALA A 81 -9.05 -3.22 12.45
CA ALA A 81 -9.43 -4.21 13.47
C ALA A 81 -10.05 -5.45 12.84
N GLN A 82 -10.92 -5.29 11.84
CA GLN A 82 -11.53 -6.41 11.12
C GLN A 82 -10.48 -7.19 10.32
N TYR A 83 -9.61 -6.53 9.56
CA TYR A 83 -8.57 -7.20 8.78
C TYR A 83 -7.54 -7.93 9.64
N HIS A 84 -7.20 -7.39 10.81
CA HIS A 84 -6.36 -8.09 11.78
C HIS A 84 -7.04 -9.39 12.28
N LYS A 85 -8.34 -9.34 12.62
CA LYS A 85 -9.12 -10.54 12.97
C LYS A 85 -9.19 -11.54 11.82
N ASP A 86 -9.30 -11.06 10.58
CA ASP A 86 -9.33 -11.87 9.38
C ASP A 86 -7.95 -12.42 8.97
N GLY A 87 -6.90 -12.08 9.74
CA GLY A 87 -5.60 -12.74 9.68
C GLY A 87 -4.50 -11.96 8.97
N CYS A 88 -4.69 -10.68 8.67
CA CYS A 88 -3.63 -9.81 8.17
C CYS A 88 -2.65 -9.41 9.28
N GLY A 89 -1.35 -9.36 8.96
CA GLY A 89 -0.30 -8.87 9.87
C GLY A 89 0.21 -7.47 9.52
N PHE A 90 -0.08 -6.97 8.32
CA PHE A 90 0.35 -5.65 7.87
C PHE A 90 -0.65 -5.02 6.90
N ALA A 91 -0.51 -3.72 6.70
CA ALA A 91 -1.30 -2.93 5.77
C ALA A 91 -0.40 -2.19 4.78
N LYS A 92 -0.99 -1.70 3.70
CA LYS A 92 -0.31 -0.83 2.73
C LYS A 92 -1.19 0.37 2.38
N TRP A 93 -0.57 1.54 2.32
CA TRP A 93 -1.14 2.78 1.79
C TRP A 93 -0.17 3.43 0.82
N ARG A 94 -0.65 3.79 -0.37
CA ARG A 94 0.15 4.42 -1.42
C ARG A 94 -0.25 5.87 -1.61
N CYS A 95 0.72 6.76 -1.48
CA CYS A 95 0.67 8.13 -1.97
C CYS A 95 1.45 8.23 -3.28
N VAL A 96 1.11 9.23 -4.12
CA VAL A 96 1.70 9.40 -5.45
C VAL A 96 2.14 10.83 -5.62
N LEU A 97 3.41 10.99 -5.97
CA LEU A 97 4.03 12.27 -6.28
C LEU A 97 4.63 12.22 -7.70
N LYS A 98 4.71 13.37 -8.37
CA LYS A 98 5.20 13.48 -9.75
C LYS A 98 6.31 14.51 -9.82
N ILE A 99 7.36 14.20 -10.59
CA ILE A 99 8.42 15.16 -10.89
C ILE A 99 8.09 15.86 -12.20
N GLN A 100 7.84 17.17 -12.13
CA GLN A 100 7.61 18.05 -13.28
C GLN A 100 8.28 19.41 -13.01
N SER A 101 8.01 20.42 -13.84
CA SER A 101 8.61 21.76 -13.69
C SER A 101 8.31 22.42 -12.34
N HIS A 102 7.14 22.15 -11.74
CA HIS A 102 6.67 22.77 -10.50
C HIS A 102 6.23 21.77 -9.42
N THR A 103 6.44 20.46 -9.64
CA THR A 103 6.00 19.38 -8.74
C THR A 103 7.17 18.44 -8.37
N PRO A 104 7.15 17.79 -7.19
CA PRO A 104 6.11 17.87 -6.18
C PRO A 104 6.12 19.21 -5.44
N SER A 105 4.94 19.81 -5.24
CA SER A 105 4.83 21.05 -4.48
C SER A 105 4.99 20.80 -2.98
N LEU A 106 5.32 21.85 -2.22
CA LEU A 106 5.34 21.79 -0.76
C LEU A 106 3.99 21.32 -0.19
N THR A 107 2.88 21.82 -0.74
CA THR A 107 1.53 21.43 -0.33
C THR A 107 1.30 19.93 -0.53
N SER A 108 1.69 19.40 -1.69
CA SER A 108 1.56 17.97 -2.01
C SER A 108 2.42 17.08 -1.10
N MET A 109 3.66 17.47 -0.81
CA MET A 109 4.52 16.74 0.11
C MET A 109 3.96 16.72 1.54
N ILE A 110 3.53 17.88 2.06
CA ILE A 110 2.95 17.99 3.41
C ILE A 110 1.67 17.15 3.54
N ASP A 111 0.75 17.25 2.56
CA ASP A 111 -0.54 16.56 2.65
C ASP A 111 -0.37 15.04 2.56
N ASN A 112 0.46 14.56 1.62
CA ASN A 112 0.73 13.13 1.46
C ASN A 112 1.50 12.55 2.67
N ALA A 113 2.44 13.30 3.26
CA ALA A 113 3.12 12.87 4.49
C ALA A 113 2.14 12.81 5.68
N ASN A 114 1.29 13.83 5.84
CA ASN A 114 0.30 13.87 6.92
C ASN A 114 -0.68 12.69 6.83
N VAL A 115 -1.23 12.41 5.63
CA VAL A 115 -2.16 11.29 5.47
C VAL A 115 -1.49 9.93 5.72
N LEU A 116 -0.23 9.76 5.32
CA LEU A 116 0.55 8.55 5.62
C LEU A 116 0.77 8.38 7.12
N ALA A 117 1.11 9.44 7.85
CA ALA A 117 1.26 9.41 9.31
C ALA A 117 -0.06 9.03 10.02
N ARG A 118 -1.19 9.61 9.60
CA ARG A 118 -2.52 9.26 10.13
C ARG A 118 -2.88 7.80 9.86
N TYR A 119 -2.66 7.33 8.63
CA TYR A 119 -2.85 5.92 8.27
C TYR A 119 -1.97 4.99 9.13
N ALA A 120 -0.70 5.31 9.28
CA ALA A 120 0.26 4.49 10.01
C ALA A 120 -0.11 4.38 11.49
N SER A 121 -0.49 5.51 12.10
CA SER A 121 -0.96 5.55 13.50
C SER A 121 -2.18 4.65 13.72
N ILE A 122 -3.19 4.74 12.84
CA ILE A 122 -4.40 3.90 12.94
C ILE A 122 -4.06 2.41 12.77
N CYS A 123 -3.15 2.05 11.87
CA CYS A 123 -2.73 0.66 11.69
C CYS A 123 -2.05 0.10 12.94
N GLN A 124 -1.10 0.84 13.50
CA GLN A 124 -0.36 0.43 14.70
C GLN A 124 -1.30 0.24 15.91
N GLN A 125 -2.27 1.14 16.08
CA GLN A 125 -3.30 1.02 17.13
C GLN A 125 -4.17 -0.26 17.01
N ASN A 126 -4.24 -0.85 15.81
CA ASN A 126 -5.07 -2.02 15.51
C ASN A 126 -4.25 -3.28 15.20
N GLY A 127 -2.96 -3.31 15.57
CA GLY A 127 -2.11 -4.50 15.45
C GLY A 127 -1.61 -4.81 14.03
N LEU A 128 -1.67 -3.84 13.11
CA LEU A 128 -1.14 -4.00 11.75
C LEU A 128 0.13 -3.17 11.58
N VAL A 129 1.19 -3.78 11.04
CA VAL A 129 2.39 -3.05 10.60
C VAL A 129 2.04 -2.21 9.36
N PRO A 130 2.22 -0.88 9.35
CA PRO A 130 1.94 -0.07 8.17
C PRO A 130 3.12 -0.03 7.21
N ILE A 131 2.94 -0.49 5.96
CA ILE A 131 3.82 -0.11 4.85
C ILE A 131 3.42 1.28 4.39
N VAL A 132 4.36 2.21 4.51
CA VAL A 132 4.25 3.63 4.11
C VAL A 132 4.89 3.77 2.73
N GLU A 133 4.09 4.06 1.70
CA GLU A 133 4.55 4.09 0.31
C GLU A 133 4.34 5.48 -0.32
N PRO A 134 5.30 6.41 -0.16
CA PRO A 134 5.31 7.69 -0.86
C PRO A 134 5.96 7.53 -2.24
N GLU A 135 5.22 6.98 -3.21
CA GLU A 135 5.78 6.69 -4.54
C GLU A 135 5.98 7.97 -5.35
N ILE A 136 7.22 8.22 -5.76
CA ILE A 136 7.57 9.23 -6.75
C ILE A 136 7.59 8.56 -8.12
N LEU A 137 6.70 8.99 -9.02
CA LEU A 137 6.56 8.40 -10.34
C LEU A 137 7.79 8.67 -11.23
N PRO A 138 8.22 7.69 -12.03
CA PRO A 138 9.34 7.84 -12.96
C PRO A 138 8.95 8.58 -14.25
N ASP A 139 7.66 8.90 -14.44
CA ASP A 139 7.16 9.60 -15.62
C ASP A 139 7.85 10.96 -15.81
N GLY A 140 8.45 11.16 -16.98
CA GLY A 140 9.09 12.42 -17.35
C GLY A 140 10.44 12.21 -18.04
N ALA A 141 11.19 13.30 -18.20
CA ALA A 141 12.53 13.34 -18.79
C ALA A 141 13.59 13.84 -17.80
N HIS A 142 13.29 13.78 -16.49
CA HIS A 142 14.22 14.18 -15.44
C HIS A 142 15.35 13.15 -15.29
N ASP A 143 16.51 13.62 -14.86
CA ASP A 143 17.70 12.79 -14.64
C ASP A 143 17.73 12.12 -13.26
N LEU A 144 18.74 11.29 -13.03
CA LEU A 144 18.95 10.57 -11.78
C LEU A 144 19.13 11.51 -10.59
N GLU A 145 19.87 12.61 -10.77
CA GLU A 145 20.17 13.60 -9.73
C GLU A 145 18.90 14.32 -9.27
N THR A 146 18.00 14.62 -10.20
CA THR A 146 16.67 15.16 -9.90
C THR A 146 15.84 14.18 -9.10
N THR A 147 15.77 12.91 -9.52
CA THR A 147 15.04 11.86 -8.78
C THR A 147 15.59 11.68 -7.37
N GLN A 148 16.90 11.64 -7.21
CA GLN A 148 17.54 11.54 -5.90
C GLN A 148 17.14 12.72 -5.01
N ARG A 149 17.32 13.97 -5.49
CA ARG A 149 16.98 15.18 -4.73
C ARG A 149 15.52 15.21 -4.30
N VAL A 150 14.60 14.87 -5.20
CA VAL A 150 13.17 14.85 -4.88
C VAL A 150 12.86 13.72 -3.88
N THR A 151 13.50 12.56 -4.01
CA THR A 151 13.35 11.44 -3.07
C THR A 151 13.81 11.84 -1.67
N GLU A 152 14.99 12.46 -1.54
CA GLU A 152 15.50 12.98 -0.27
C GLU A 152 14.53 13.98 0.36
N GLN A 153 13.98 14.91 -0.44
CA GLN A 153 13.00 15.89 0.04
C GLN A 153 11.73 15.20 0.53
N VAL A 154 11.11 14.36 -0.28
CA VAL A 154 9.86 13.66 0.08
C VAL A 154 10.04 12.81 1.33
N LEU A 155 11.13 12.04 1.41
CA LEU A 155 11.41 11.19 2.57
C LEU A 155 11.73 11.98 3.83
N ALA A 156 12.23 13.22 3.73
CA ALA A 156 12.41 14.08 4.89
C ALA A 156 11.08 14.62 5.47
N PHE A 157 10.00 14.64 4.67
CA PHE A 157 8.66 15.00 5.14
C PHE A 157 7.89 13.81 5.75
N VAL A 158 8.18 12.57 5.32
CA VAL A 158 7.48 11.34 5.71
C VAL A 158 8.03 10.77 7.01
#